data_AF-A0A955KGG2-F1
#
_entry.id   AF-A0A955KGG2-F1
#
_cell.length_a   1.000
_cell.length_b   1.000
_cell.length_c   1.000
_cell.angle_alpha   90.00
_cell.angle_beta   90.00
_cell.angle_gamma   90.00
#
_symmetry.space_group_name_H-M   'P 1'
#
loop_
_entity.id
_entity.type
_entity.pdbx_description
1 polymer ?
#
loop_
_entity_poly.entity_id
_entity_poly.type
_entity_poly.pdbx_seq_one_letter_code
_entity_poly.pdbx_strand_id
1 'polypeptide(L)'
;MFNQPLIPTPLEDGVETRKPRKRALLKFFLFISIIFLTIVILVWLEVKNLNRPNDNFPSNQPITIEQGTDVRQITQILESFGVVRSKHLLYYTLVLFYDPTTIKASTYI
;
A
#
# COMPACT_ATOMS: atom_id res chain seq x y z
N MET A 1 -78.38 36.61 -13.59
CA MET A 1 -77.73 35.34 -13.95
C MET A 1 -76.48 35.68 -14.73
N PHE A 2 -75.31 35.65 -14.08
CA PHE A 2 -74.01 35.87 -14.73
C PHE A 2 -73.07 34.75 -14.30
N ASN A 3 -72.45 34.11 -15.29
CA ASN A 3 -71.53 33.00 -15.16
C ASN A 3 -70.34 33.36 -14.28
N GLN A 4 -70.06 32.55 -13.26
CA GLN A 4 -68.81 32.61 -12.52
C GLN A 4 -67.68 32.02 -13.39
N PRO A 5 -66.49 32.65 -13.46
CA PRO A 5 -65.34 32.01 -14.07
C PRO A 5 -64.87 30.86 -13.18
N LEU A 6 -64.71 29.67 -13.77
CA LEU A 6 -64.10 28.51 -13.13
C LEU A 6 -62.69 28.87 -12.66
N ILE A 7 -62.49 28.92 -11.35
CA ILE A 7 -61.15 29.02 -10.75
C ILE A 7 -60.40 27.73 -11.12
N PRO A 8 -59.25 27.79 -11.83
CA PRO A 8 -58.47 26.59 -12.07
C PRO A 8 -57.95 26.08 -10.72
N THR A 9 -58.40 24.88 -10.33
CA THR A 9 -57.79 24.09 -9.27
C THR A 9 -56.28 24.01 -9.51
N PRO A 10 -55.43 24.20 -8.47
CA PRO A 10 -54.01 23.90 -8.61
C PRO A 10 -53.92 22.41 -8.94
N LEU A 11 -53.47 22.09 -10.15
CA LEU A 11 -53.10 20.73 -10.48
C LEU A 11 -51.96 20.38 -9.53
N GLU A 12 -52.20 19.44 -8.62
CA GLU A 12 -51.16 18.65 -7.95
C GLU A 12 -50.39 17.88 -9.02
N ASP A 13 -49.57 18.60 -9.78
CA ASP A 13 -48.68 18.01 -10.75
C ASP A 13 -47.50 17.42 -9.98
N GLY A 14 -47.70 16.16 -9.62
CA GLY A 14 -46.66 15.14 -9.59
C GLY A 14 -45.51 15.45 -8.66
N VAL A 15 -45.55 14.86 -7.47
CA VAL A 15 -44.31 14.46 -6.78
C VAL A 15 -43.55 13.54 -7.74
N GLU A 16 -42.66 14.12 -8.55
CA GLU A 16 -41.67 13.39 -9.32
C GLU A 16 -40.88 12.55 -8.32
N THR A 17 -41.22 11.27 -8.25
CA THR A 17 -40.44 10.29 -7.51
C THR A 17 -39.10 10.15 -8.22
N ARG A 18 -38.12 10.97 -7.81
CA ARG A 18 -36.74 10.94 -8.31
C ARG A 18 -36.17 9.53 -8.16
N LYS A 19 -36.20 8.76 -9.26
CA LYS A 19 -35.66 7.41 -9.39
C LYS A 19 -34.20 7.41 -8.91
N PRO A 20 -33.80 6.54 -7.99
CA PRO A 20 -32.83 6.90 -6.97
C PRO A 20 -31.39 6.92 -7.49
N ARG A 21 -30.60 7.82 -6.87
CA ARG A 21 -29.13 8.02 -6.82
C ARG A 21 -28.18 6.80 -6.95
N LYS A 22 -28.69 5.57 -7.07
CA LYS A 22 -27.95 4.31 -7.05
C LYS A 22 -26.91 4.18 -8.18
N ARG A 23 -27.18 4.72 -9.38
CA ARG A 23 -26.22 4.68 -10.50
C ARG A 23 -25.01 5.60 -10.29
N ALA A 24 -25.17 6.72 -9.60
CA ALA A 24 -24.07 7.63 -9.28
C ALA A 24 -23.21 7.08 -8.13
N LEU A 25 -23.84 6.49 -7.12
CA LEU A 25 -23.14 5.80 -6.04
C LEU A 25 -22.36 4.57 -6.54
N LEU A 26 -22.92 3.79 -7.46
CA LEU A 26 -22.21 2.65 -8.06
C LEU A 26 -20.95 3.11 -8.81
N LYS A 27 -21.04 4.19 -9.59
CA LYS A 27 -19.87 4.78 -10.28
C LYS A 27 -18.82 5.29 -9.30
N PHE A 28 -19.26 5.87 -8.18
CA PHE A 28 -18.36 6.34 -7.12
C PHE A 28 -17.64 5.18 -6.42
N PHE A 29 -18.36 4.12 -6.05
CA PHE A 29 -17.77 2.90 -5.48
C PHE A 29 -16.85 2.20 -6.48
N LEU A 30 -17.22 2.16 -7.76
CA LEU A 30 -16.38 1.61 -8.82
C LEU A 30 -15.07 2.41 -8.97
N PHE A 31 -15.14 3.74 -8.91
CA PHE A 31 -13.98 4.60 -8.96
C PHE A 31 -13.04 4.40 -7.75
N ILE A 32 -13.60 4.32 -6.54
CA ILE A 32 -12.83 4.00 -5.33
C ILE A 32 -12.20 2.62 -5.43
N SER A 33 -12.94 1.63 -5.93
CA SER A 33 -12.45 0.26 -6.11
C SER A 33 -11.26 0.23 -7.08
N ILE A 34 -11.33 0.98 -8.19
CA ILE A 34 -10.22 1.11 -9.15
C ILE A 34 -9.00 1.74 -8.47
N ILE A 35 -9.17 2.85 -7.75
CA ILE A 35 -8.08 3.50 -7.02
C ILE A 35 -7.44 2.55 -6.02
N PHE A 36 -8.25 1.84 -5.24
CA PHE A 36 -7.78 0.87 -4.27
C PHE A 36 -6.99 -0.25 -4.95
N LEU A 37 -7.50 -0.80 -6.06
CA LEU A 37 -6.81 -1.81 -6.85
C LEU A 37 -5.47 -1.29 -7.40
N THR A 38 -5.42 -0.06 -7.89
CA THR A 38 -4.18 0.57 -8.36
C THR A 38 -3.16 0.69 -7.24
N ILE A 39 -3.57 1.11 -6.04
CA ILE A 39 -2.68 1.19 -4.87
C ILE A 39 -2.14 -0.20 -4.51
N VAL A 40 -3.00 -1.22 -4.48
CA VAL A 40 -2.60 -2.61 -4.20
C VAL A 40 -1.58 -3.10 -5.22
N ILE A 41 -1.79 -2.82 -6.51
CA ILE A 41 -0.85 -3.19 -7.58
C ILE A 41 0.50 -2.49 -7.40
N LEU A 42 0.50 -1.19 -7.11
CA LEU A 42 1.73 -0.42 -6.88
C LEU A 42 2.52 -0.96 -5.69
N VAL A 43 1.84 -1.25 -4.57
CA VAL A 43 2.48 -1.86 -3.39
C VAL A 43 3.05 -3.23 -3.73
N TRP A 44 2.30 -4.06 -4.47
CA TRP A 44 2.77 -5.38 -4.86
C TRP A 44 4.01 -5.34 -5.77
N LEU A 45 4.04 -4.40 -6.73
CA LEU A 45 5.21 -4.17 -7.58
C LEU A 45 6.43 -3.75 -6.77
N GLU A 46 6.24 -2.87 -5.78
CA GLU A 46 7.33 -2.39 -4.94
C GLU A 46 7.89 -3.49 -4.04
N VAL A 47 7.03 -4.30 -3.42
CA VAL A 47 7.45 -5.48 -2.64
C VAL A 47 8.23 -6.46 -3.52
N LYS A 48 7.78 -6.70 -4.75
CA LYS A 48 8.50 -7.56 -5.70
C LYS A 48 9.88 -7.00 -6.06
N ASN A 49 10.00 -5.68 -6.19
CA ASN A 49 11.28 -5.02 -6.45
C ASN A 49 12.21 -5.05 -5.24
N LEU A 50 11.70 -4.96 -4.02
CA LEU A 50 12.49 -5.04 -2.79
C LEU A 50 13.00 -6.46 -2.51
N ASN A 51 12.24 -7.48 -2.91
CA ASN A 51 12.64 -8.89 -2.76
C ASN A 51 13.63 -9.38 -3.82
N ARG A 52 13.92 -8.58 -4.84
CA ARG A 52 14.99 -8.90 -5.80
C ARG A 52 16.33 -8.49 -5.20
N PRO A 53 17.38 -9.34 -5.30
CA PRO A 53 18.72 -8.91 -4.94
C PRO A 53 19.09 -7.66 -5.73
N ASN A 54 19.89 -6.78 -5.12
CA ASN A 54 20.40 -5.62 -5.83
C ASN A 54 21.21 -6.07 -7.05
N ASP A 55 21.18 -5.29 -8.13
CA ASP A 55 21.89 -5.64 -9.37
C ASP A 55 23.42 -5.70 -9.13
N ASN A 56 23.88 -5.05 -8.06
CA ASN A 56 25.26 -5.04 -7.58
C ASN A 56 25.49 -5.99 -6.38
N PHE A 57 24.81 -7.13 -6.32
CA PHE A 57 25.03 -8.10 -5.24
C PHE A 57 26.51 -8.54 -5.21
N PRO A 58 27.25 -8.34 -4.10
CA PRO A 58 28.66 -8.65 -4.05
C PRO A 58 28.85 -10.17 -3.95
N SER A 59 29.08 -10.84 -5.08
CA SER A 59 29.19 -12.30 -5.14
C SER A 59 30.52 -12.85 -4.59
N ASN A 60 31.52 -11.99 -4.38
CA ASN A 60 32.89 -12.40 -4.00
C ASN A 60 33.52 -11.51 -2.90
N GLN A 61 32.73 -10.72 -2.16
CA GLN A 61 33.28 -9.87 -1.08
C GLN A 61 32.90 -10.44 0.29
N PRO A 62 33.87 -10.89 1.09
CA PRO A 62 33.57 -11.38 2.43
C PRO A 62 33.07 -10.23 3.30
N ILE A 63 31.89 -10.41 3.90
CA ILE A 63 31.33 -9.48 4.87
C ILE A 63 31.53 -10.09 6.26
N THR A 64 32.32 -9.42 7.08
CA THR A 64 32.57 -9.82 8.47
C THR A 64 31.64 -9.06 9.39
N ILE A 65 30.84 -9.79 10.17
CA ILE A 65 29.99 -9.24 11.23
C ILE A 65 30.59 -9.67 12.57
N GLU A 66 31.06 -8.70 13.36
CA GLU A 66 31.70 -8.95 14.65
C GLU A 66 30.67 -9.36 15.73
N GLN A 67 31.12 -10.11 16.75
CA GLN A 67 30.26 -10.45 17.90
C GLN A 67 29.85 -9.20 18.67
N GLY A 68 28.56 -9.10 18.97
CA GLY A 68 27.99 -7.95 19.68
C GLY A 68 27.64 -6.77 18.79
N THR A 69 27.81 -6.88 17.47
CA THR A 69 27.34 -5.85 16.52
C THR A 69 25.82 -5.70 16.63
N ASP A 70 25.34 -4.47 16.79
CA ASP A 70 23.91 -4.20 16.93
C ASP A 70 23.16 -4.51 15.63
N VAL A 71 21.91 -4.97 15.72
CA VAL A 71 21.09 -5.32 14.54
C VAL A 71 20.94 -4.14 13.59
N ARG A 72 20.86 -2.91 14.12
CA ARG A 72 20.83 -1.71 13.30
C ARG A 72 22.13 -1.54 12.50
N GLN A 73 23.28 -1.77 13.12
CA GLN A 73 24.58 -1.67 12.46
C GLN A 73 24.73 -2.75 11.38
N ILE A 74 24.31 -3.98 11.66
CA ILE A 74 24.30 -5.09 10.68
C ILE A 74 23.49 -4.71 9.44
N THR A 75 22.27 -4.20 9.64
CA THR A 75 21.40 -3.82 8.51
C THR A 75 21.97 -2.67 7.68
N GLN A 76 22.72 -1.76 8.31
CA GLN A 76 23.38 -0.65 7.64
C GLN A 76 24.61 -1.11 6.83
N ILE A 77 25.40 -2.03 7.38
CA ILE A 77 26.52 -2.66 6.66
C ILE A 77 25.99 -3.39 5.43
N LEU A 78 24.98 -4.25 5.59
CA LEU A 78 24.40 -5.02 4.48
C LEU A 78 23.80 -4.12 3.38
N GLU A 79 23.23 -2.97 3.74
CA GLU A 79 22.74 -1.98 2.77
C GLU A 79 23.91 -1.32 2.03
N SER A 80 24.98 -0.92 2.73
CA SER A 80 26.16 -0.28 2.11
C SER A 80 26.93 -1.20 1.16
N PHE A 81 26.93 -2.51 1.44
CA PHE A 81 27.49 -3.53 0.56
C PHE A 81 26.53 -3.93 -0.57
N GLY A 82 25.32 -3.39 -0.61
CA GLY A 82 24.33 -3.71 -1.64
C GLY A 82 23.73 -5.11 -1.52
N VAL A 83 23.94 -5.80 -0.39
CA VAL A 83 23.33 -7.12 -0.11
C VAL A 83 21.83 -6.97 0.07
N VAL A 84 21.38 -5.87 0.68
CA VAL A 84 19.96 -5.53 0.83
C VAL A 84 19.65 -4.15 0.26
N ARG A 85 18.43 -3.99 -0.30
CA ARG A 85 17.98 -2.71 -0.87
C ARG A 85 17.51 -1.69 0.18
N SER A 86 17.09 -2.15 1.36
CA SER A 86 16.62 -1.27 2.42
C SER A 86 17.00 -1.82 3.79
N LYS A 87 17.80 -1.05 4.54
CA LYS A 87 18.12 -1.37 5.94
C LYS A 87 16.87 -1.46 6.81
N HIS A 88 15.85 -0.64 6.54
CA HIS A 88 14.64 -0.57 7.35
C HIS A 88 13.79 -1.82 7.20
N LEU A 89 13.61 -2.29 5.97
CA LEU A 89 12.86 -3.53 5.71
C LEU A 89 13.54 -4.72 6.37
N LEU A 90 14.86 -4.84 6.23
CA LEU A 90 15.62 -5.90 6.89
C LEU A 90 15.54 -5.78 8.42
N TYR A 91 15.71 -4.57 8.97
CA TYR A 91 15.65 -4.31 10.41
C TYR A 91 14.28 -4.71 10.99
N TYR A 92 13.19 -4.25 10.40
CA TYR A 92 11.86 -4.63 10.87
C TYR A 92 11.60 -6.13 10.71
N THR A 93 12.10 -6.74 9.64
CA THR A 93 11.97 -8.20 9.44
C THR A 93 12.71 -8.97 10.54
N LEU A 94 13.94 -8.55 10.87
CA LEU A 94 14.73 -9.15 11.93
C LEU A 94 14.06 -8.95 13.30
N VAL A 95 13.58 -7.74 13.60
CA VAL A 95 12.94 -7.45 14.90
C VAL A 95 11.59 -8.13 15.09
N LEU A 96 10.79 -8.26 14.02
CA LEU A 96 9.44 -8.80 14.10
C LEU A 96 9.39 -10.34 14.00
N PHE A 97 10.31 -10.94 13.24
CA PHE A 97 10.26 -12.37 12.92
C PHE A 97 11.44 -13.18 13.49
N TYR A 98 12.47 -12.53 14.04
CA TYR A 98 13.65 -13.21 14.58
C TYR A 98 14.03 -12.67 15.97
N ASP A 99 14.64 -13.53 16.78
CA ASP A 99 15.26 -13.07 18.03
C ASP A 99 16.64 -12.47 17.70
N PRO A 100 16.91 -11.20 18.05
CA PRO A 100 18.18 -10.55 17.74
C PRO A 100 19.40 -11.28 18.31
N THR A 101 19.23 -12.10 19.35
CA THR A 101 20.32 -12.90 19.95
C THR A 101 20.73 -14.11 19.11
N THR A 102 19.94 -14.47 18.09
CA THR A 102 20.22 -15.61 17.21
C THR A 102 21.10 -15.27 16.01
N ILE A 103 21.41 -13.98 15.79
CA ILE A 103 22.28 -13.55 14.71
C ILE A 103 23.73 -13.94 15.05
N LYS A 104 24.23 -14.97 14.37
CA LYS A 104 25.59 -15.47 14.59
C LYS A 104 26.61 -14.49 14.00
N ALA A 105 27.60 -14.13 14.81
CA ALA A 105 28.80 -13.49 14.31
C ALA A 105 29.60 -14.52 13.50
N SER A 106 29.78 -14.21 12.22
CA SER A 106 30.52 -15.04 11.28
C SER A 106 30.92 -14.18 10.09
N THR A 107 31.91 -14.64 9.34
CA THR A 107 32.18 -14.13 7.99
C THR A 107 31.25 -14.86 7.01
N TYR A 108 30.59 -14.08 6.16
CA TYR A 108 29.73 -14.57 5.08
C TYR A 108 30.42 -14.27 3.75
N ILE A 109 30.45 -15.27 2.86
CA ILE A 109 31.02 -15.20 1.52
C ILE A 109 29.87 -15.29 0.51
#